data_AF-A0A9X8QKN4-F1
#
_entry.id   AF-A0A9X8QKN4-F1
#
_cell.length_a   1.000
_cell.length_b   1.000
_cell.length_c   1.000
_cell.angle_alpha   90.00
_cell.angle_beta   90.00
_cell.angle_gamma   90.00
#
_symmetry.space_group_name_H-M   'P 1'
#
loop_
_entity.id
_entity.type
_entity.pdbx_description
1 polymer ?
#
loop_
_entity_poly.entity_id
_entity_poly.type
_entity_poly.pdbx_seq_one_letter_code
_entity_poly.pdbx_strand_id
1 'polypeptide(L)'
;MLSTTFTRRVFPLVTVLLFLMFSLACGLLIHNARSQDQQAQADTLYAAQKALEDLNTSIKKDISDYSKWGELYKNMHLKLNISWAYDGENLGESIYELYGFQGLLVLNAQDKTVYSLFEGEQTPLDARQWLQGDVDALLNKARAPENK
;
A
#
# COMPACT_ATOMS: atom_id res chain seq x y z
N MET A 1 52.41 54.30 -13.98
CA MET A 1 51.84 54.50 -12.62
C MET A 1 50.30 54.60 -12.57
N LEU A 2 49.54 54.31 -13.64
CA LEU A 2 48.06 54.33 -13.60
C LEU A 2 47.41 52.97 -13.23
N SER A 3 48.16 51.87 -13.23
CA SER A 3 47.59 50.53 -13.07
C SER A 3 47.34 50.14 -11.60
N THR A 4 48.18 50.58 -10.67
CA THR A 4 48.11 50.18 -9.25
C THR A 4 46.93 50.80 -8.50
N THR A 5 46.49 52.01 -8.86
CA THR A 5 45.33 52.69 -8.26
C THR A 5 44.00 52.13 -8.76
N PHE A 6 43.94 51.68 -10.02
CA PHE A 6 42.74 51.06 -10.59
C PHE A 6 42.49 49.67 -10.00
N THR A 7 43.54 48.84 -9.92
CA THR A 7 43.49 47.52 -9.27
C THR A 7 43.07 47.64 -7.80
N ARG A 8 43.59 48.61 -7.05
CA ARG A 8 43.25 48.77 -5.61
C ARG A 8 41.78 49.16 -5.35
N ARG A 9 41.09 49.76 -6.32
CA ARG A 9 39.69 50.22 -6.17
C ARG A 9 38.68 49.24 -6.77
N VAL A 10 39.01 48.61 -7.89
CA VAL A 10 38.11 47.70 -8.61
C VAL A 10 38.13 46.29 -8.01
N PHE A 11 39.29 45.84 -7.51
CA PHE A 11 39.42 44.51 -6.91
C PHE A 11 38.46 44.27 -5.73
N PRO A 12 38.35 45.14 -4.70
CA PRO A 12 37.39 44.92 -3.62
C PRO A 12 35.93 44.98 -4.10
N LEU A 13 35.63 45.81 -5.11
CA LEU A 13 34.27 45.89 -5.68
C LEU A 13 33.86 44.57 -6.34
N VAL A 14 34.76 43.98 -7.14
CA VAL A 14 34.53 42.69 -7.80
C VAL A 14 34.44 41.57 -6.77
N THR A 15 35.30 41.57 -5.73
CA THR A 15 35.23 40.56 -4.66
C THR A 15 33.91 40.63 -3.89
N VAL A 16 33.42 41.82 -3.55
CA VAL A 16 32.11 42.00 -2.89
C VAL A 16 30.97 41.52 -3.79
N LEU A 17 31.01 41.84 -5.08
CA LEU A 17 29.99 41.42 -6.04
C LEU A 17 29.94 39.89 -6.18
N LEU A 18 31.11 39.25 -6.28
CA LEU A 18 31.21 37.79 -6.32
C LEU A 18 30.71 37.15 -5.01
N PHE A 19 31.04 37.74 -3.86
CA PHE A 19 30.54 37.27 -2.56
C PHE A 19 29.02 37.38 -2.46
N LEU A 20 28.43 38.47 -2.96
CA LEU A 20 26.98 38.66 -2.99
C LEU A 20 26.31 37.63 -3.90
N MET A 21 26.84 37.41 -5.10
CA MET A 21 26.31 36.37 -6.00
C MET A 21 26.41 34.98 -5.40
N PHE A 22 27.55 34.65 -4.77
CA PHE A 22 27.75 33.37 -4.12
C PHE A 22 26.77 33.18 -2.95
N SER A 23 26.61 34.21 -2.11
CA SER A 23 25.68 34.20 -0.99
C SER A 23 24.23 34.04 -1.45
N LEU A 24 23.85 34.73 -2.55
CA LEU A 24 22.54 34.60 -3.16
C LEU A 24 22.31 33.18 -3.70
N ALA A 25 23.30 32.61 -4.41
CA ALA A 25 23.24 31.24 -4.90
C ALA A 25 23.09 30.22 -3.75
N CYS A 26 23.87 30.35 -2.68
CA CYS A 26 23.74 29.52 -1.48
C CYS A 26 22.36 29.69 -0.83
N GLY A 27 21.84 30.91 -0.71
CA GLY A 27 20.52 31.19 -0.16
C GLY A 27 19.39 30.52 -0.96
N LEU A 28 19.45 30.60 -2.29
CA LEU A 28 18.49 29.95 -3.18
C LEU A 28 18.56 28.42 -3.08
N LEU A 29 19.77 27.84 -2.99
CA LEU A 29 19.94 26.40 -2.79
C LEU A 29 19.33 25.93 -1.46
N ILE A 30 19.57 26.65 -0.36
CA ILE A 30 19.01 26.32 0.95
C ILE A 30 17.48 26.43 0.94
N HIS A 31 16.94 27.49 0.31
CA HIS A 31 15.51 27.69 0.19
C HIS A 31 14.84 26.55 -0.60
N ASN A 32 15.41 26.20 -1.76
CA ASN A 32 14.89 25.12 -2.59
C ASN A 32 14.98 23.76 -1.90
N ALA A 33 16.10 23.45 -1.24
CA ALA A 33 16.27 22.21 -0.51
C ALA A 33 15.25 22.07 0.63
N ARG A 34 14.99 23.15 1.38
CA ARG A 34 13.99 23.14 2.46
C ARG A 34 12.55 23.04 1.95
N SER A 35 12.23 23.74 0.86
CA SER A 35 10.90 23.66 0.22
C SER A 35 10.63 22.27 -0.33
N GLN A 36 11.64 21.66 -0.95
CA GLN A 36 11.55 20.32 -1.53
C GLN A 36 11.44 19.22 -0.45
N ASP A 37 12.14 19.38 0.67
CA ASP A 37 12.10 18.43 1.79
C ASP A 37 10.72 18.41 2.50
N GLN A 38 10.11 19.58 2.69
CA GLN A 38 8.77 19.68 3.29
C GLN A 38 7.67 19.13 2.37
N GLN A 39 7.78 19.37 1.06
CA GLN A 39 6.84 18.86 0.07
C GLN A 39 6.95 17.33 -0.09
N ALA A 40 8.17 16.79 -0.11
CA ALA A 40 8.39 15.36 -0.31
C ALA A 40 7.81 14.48 0.82
N GLN A 41 7.87 14.94 2.08
CA GLN A 41 7.29 14.19 3.21
C GLN A 41 5.76 14.15 3.15
N ALA A 42 5.11 15.28 2.82
CA ALA A 42 3.67 15.35 2.66
C ALA A 42 3.18 14.49 1.47
N ASP A 43 3.89 14.55 0.35
CA ASP A 43 3.57 13.78 -0.85
C ASP A 43 3.73 12.28 -0.61
N THR A 44 4.73 11.85 0.18
CA THR A 44 4.95 10.44 0.51
C THR A 44 3.80 9.87 1.36
N LEU A 45 3.38 10.60 2.40
CA LEU A 45 2.24 10.17 3.24
C LEU A 45 0.95 10.13 2.44
N TYR A 46 0.69 11.15 1.63
CA TYR A 46 -0.48 11.21 0.77
C TYR A 46 -0.49 10.07 -0.25
N ALA A 47 0.64 9.78 -0.90
CA ALA A 47 0.77 8.67 -1.84
C ALA A 47 0.53 7.31 -1.15
N ALA A 48 1.06 7.11 0.06
CA ALA A 48 0.85 5.89 0.82
C ALA A 48 -0.63 5.71 1.22
N GLN A 49 -1.28 6.78 1.70
CA GLN A 49 -2.71 6.78 2.01
C GLN A 49 -3.55 6.49 0.76
N LYS A 50 -3.22 7.13 -0.35
CA LYS A 50 -3.92 6.93 -1.62
C LYS A 50 -3.78 5.50 -2.13
N ALA A 51 -2.58 4.91 -2.04
CA ALA A 51 -2.36 3.51 -2.39
C ALA A 51 -3.19 2.54 -1.54
N LEU A 52 -3.34 2.81 -0.23
CA LEU A 52 -4.20 2.03 0.66
C LEU A 52 -5.69 2.17 0.30
N GLU A 53 -6.13 3.38 -0.02
CA GLU A 53 -7.51 3.64 -0.47
C GLU A 53 -7.83 2.95 -1.80
N ASP A 54 -6.90 3.00 -2.75
CA ASP A 54 -7.03 2.36 -4.06
C ASP A 54 -7.05 0.84 -3.91
N LEU A 55 -6.19 0.28 -3.05
CA LEU A 55 -6.22 -1.14 -2.70
C LEU A 55 -7.56 -1.55 -2.09
N ASN A 56 -8.06 -0.80 -1.11
CA ASN A 56 -9.35 -1.07 -0.48
C ASN A 56 -10.51 -1.00 -1.49
N THR A 57 -10.45 -0.02 -2.40
CA THR A 57 -11.44 0.13 -3.46
C THR A 57 -11.42 -1.04 -4.44
N SER A 58 -10.22 -1.51 -4.82
CA SER A 58 -10.05 -2.71 -5.66
C SER A 58 -10.63 -3.94 -4.97
N ILE A 59 -10.23 -4.21 -3.72
CA ILE A 59 -10.72 -5.36 -2.95
C ILE A 59 -12.25 -5.35 -2.86
N LYS A 60 -12.86 -4.20 -2.57
CA LYS A 60 -14.33 -4.07 -2.51
C LYS A 60 -14.98 -4.36 -3.85
N LYS A 61 -14.41 -3.86 -4.94
CA LYS A 61 -14.90 -4.11 -6.29
C LYS A 61 -14.81 -5.60 -6.62
N ASP A 62 -13.65 -6.21 -6.42
CA ASP A 62 -13.39 -7.60 -6.76
C ASP A 62 -14.30 -8.56 -5.97
N ILE A 63 -14.52 -8.29 -4.67
CA ILE A 63 -15.47 -9.04 -3.83
C ILE A 63 -16.92 -8.82 -4.27
N SER A 64 -17.30 -7.58 -4.62
CA SER A 64 -18.66 -7.25 -5.07
C SER A 64 -19.00 -7.93 -6.39
N ASP A 65 -18.06 -7.98 -7.32
CA ASP A 65 -18.23 -8.62 -8.64
C ASP A 65 -18.34 -10.16 -8.48
N TYR A 66 -17.78 -10.73 -7.40
CA TYR A 66 -17.87 -12.15 -7.04
C TYR A 66 -19.05 -12.54 -6.11
N SER A 67 -20.08 -11.69 -5.99
CA SER A 67 -21.21 -11.82 -5.04
C SER A 67 -22.18 -13.00 -5.26
N LYS A 68 -21.72 -14.16 -5.76
CA LYS A 68 -22.41 -15.46 -5.74
C LYS A 68 -22.48 -16.08 -4.34
N TRP A 69 -22.72 -15.27 -3.31
CA TRP A 69 -22.76 -15.68 -1.90
C TRP A 69 -23.68 -16.87 -1.63
N GLY A 70 -24.77 -17.01 -2.39
CA GLY A 70 -25.67 -18.16 -2.31
C GLY A 70 -25.03 -19.48 -2.75
N GLU A 71 -24.19 -19.48 -3.78
CA GLU A 71 -23.46 -20.68 -4.24
C GLU A 71 -22.30 -21.00 -3.30
N LEU A 72 -21.59 -19.97 -2.83
CA LEU A 72 -20.54 -20.11 -1.82
C LEU A 72 -21.09 -20.70 -0.52
N TYR A 73 -22.24 -20.22 -0.04
CA TYR A 73 -22.90 -20.77 1.15
C TYR A 73 -23.24 -22.26 0.98
N LYS A 74 -23.77 -22.65 -0.18
CA LYS A 74 -24.07 -24.06 -0.46
C LYS A 74 -22.83 -24.95 -0.50
N ASN A 75 -21.75 -24.48 -1.14
CA ASN A 75 -20.55 -25.27 -1.40
C ASN A 75 -19.42 -25.11 -0.38
N MET A 76 -19.55 -24.20 0.59
CA MET A 76 -18.56 -24.02 1.66
C MET A 76 -19.15 -24.09 3.06
N HIS A 77 -20.42 -23.70 3.25
CA HIS A 77 -21.07 -23.74 4.57
C HIS A 77 -21.92 -25.00 4.77
N LEU A 78 -22.82 -25.33 3.83
CA LEU A 78 -23.68 -26.51 3.96
C LEU A 78 -22.92 -27.81 3.71
N LYS A 79 -22.01 -27.82 2.74
CA LYS A 79 -21.12 -28.93 2.41
C LYS A 79 -19.78 -28.34 2.01
N LEU A 80 -18.68 -28.83 2.57
CA LEU A 80 -17.34 -28.44 2.13
C LEU A 80 -17.01 -29.11 0.80
N ASN A 81 -17.24 -28.42 -0.32
CA ASN A 81 -17.03 -28.93 -1.67
C ASN A 81 -15.74 -28.37 -2.28
N ILE A 82 -14.61 -29.00 -1.97
CA ILE A 82 -13.27 -28.56 -2.38
C ILE A 82 -13.10 -28.56 -3.91
N SER A 83 -13.69 -29.53 -4.62
CA SER A 83 -13.61 -29.58 -6.08
C SER A 83 -14.34 -28.41 -6.75
N TRP A 84 -15.50 -28.00 -6.22
CA TRP A 84 -16.16 -26.79 -6.69
C TRP A 84 -15.33 -25.53 -6.40
N ALA A 85 -14.67 -25.49 -5.24
CA ALA A 85 -13.84 -24.36 -4.84
C ALA A 85 -12.60 -24.22 -5.74
N TYR A 86 -11.81 -25.29 -5.84
CA TYR A 86 -10.52 -25.26 -6.54
C TYR A 86 -10.64 -25.63 -8.01
N ASP A 87 -11.01 -26.87 -8.34
CA ASP A 87 -11.09 -27.33 -9.74
C ASP A 87 -12.12 -26.52 -10.55
N GLY A 88 -13.17 -26.05 -9.87
CA GLY A 88 -14.19 -25.17 -10.45
C GLY A 88 -13.80 -23.70 -10.53
N GLU A 89 -12.59 -23.33 -10.10
CA GLU A 89 -12.04 -21.97 -10.12
C GLU A 89 -12.93 -20.92 -9.44
N ASN A 90 -13.74 -21.32 -8.45
CA ASN A 90 -14.58 -20.39 -7.71
C ASN A 90 -13.83 -19.74 -6.53
N LEU A 91 -12.84 -20.46 -6.00
CA LEU A 91 -11.89 -20.03 -4.97
C LEU A 91 -10.54 -20.70 -5.29
N GLY A 92 -10.17 -20.74 -6.58
CA GLY A 92 -9.02 -21.46 -7.13
C GLY A 92 -7.82 -20.57 -7.41
N GLU A 93 -6.96 -21.02 -8.31
CA GLU A 93 -5.68 -20.37 -8.64
C GLU A 93 -5.85 -18.95 -9.18
N SER A 94 -6.94 -18.71 -9.91
CA SER A 94 -7.29 -17.40 -10.49
C SER A 94 -7.34 -16.25 -9.48
N ILE A 95 -7.59 -16.53 -8.19
CA ILE A 95 -7.56 -15.54 -7.11
C ILE A 95 -6.15 -14.91 -6.97
N TYR A 96 -5.11 -15.71 -7.19
CA TYR A 96 -3.73 -15.24 -7.19
C TYR A 96 -3.34 -14.62 -8.54
N GLU A 97 -3.59 -15.32 -9.64
CA GLU A 97 -3.13 -14.86 -10.97
C GLU A 97 -3.78 -13.57 -11.44
N LEU A 98 -5.08 -13.41 -11.22
CA LEU A 98 -5.85 -12.28 -11.74
C LEU A 98 -5.87 -11.09 -10.78
N TYR A 99 -5.85 -11.34 -9.48
CA TYR A 99 -6.05 -10.31 -8.44
C TYR A 99 -4.84 -10.12 -7.52
N GLY A 100 -3.82 -10.96 -7.61
CA GLY A 100 -2.61 -10.86 -6.80
C GLY A 100 -2.80 -11.18 -5.32
N PHE A 101 -3.92 -11.80 -4.94
CA PHE A 101 -4.15 -12.19 -3.55
C PHE A 101 -3.29 -13.38 -3.19
N GLN A 102 -2.31 -13.15 -2.31
CA GLN A 102 -1.35 -14.18 -1.88
C GLN A 102 -2.00 -15.31 -1.08
N GLY A 103 -3.15 -15.07 -0.44
CA GLY A 103 -3.83 -16.12 0.31
C GLY A 103 -5.32 -15.88 0.42
N LEU A 104 -6.05 -17.00 0.44
CA LEU A 104 -7.49 -17.05 0.65
C LEU A 104 -7.76 -18.08 1.74
N LEU A 105 -8.53 -17.72 2.76
CA LEU A 105 -8.91 -18.62 3.85
C LEU A 105 -10.42 -18.63 4.00
N VAL A 106 -10.98 -19.82 4.19
CA VAL A 106 -12.38 -20.01 4.59
C VAL A 106 -12.40 -20.60 5.98
N LEU A 107 -13.08 -19.91 6.90
CA LEU A 107 -13.22 -20.33 8.28
C LEU A 107 -14.64 -20.85 8.51
N ASN A 108 -14.77 -21.91 9.31
CA ASN A 108 -16.07 -22.39 9.76
C ASN A 108 -16.60 -21.58 10.94
N ALA A 109 -17.82 -21.90 11.39
CA ALA A 109 -18.46 -21.24 12.52
C ALA A 109 -17.66 -21.33 13.84
N GLN A 110 -16.73 -22.28 13.97
CA GLN A 110 -15.85 -22.45 15.12
C GLN A 110 -14.46 -21.80 14.95
N ASP A 111 -14.30 -20.90 13.97
CA ASP A 111 -13.05 -20.16 13.72
C ASP A 111 -11.87 -21.04 13.33
N LYS A 112 -12.14 -22.22 12.76
CA LYS A 112 -11.11 -23.09 12.18
C LYS A 112 -11.04 -22.87 10.68
N THR A 113 -9.82 -22.76 10.13
CA THR A 113 -9.63 -22.81 8.68
C THR A 113 -10.06 -24.18 8.16
N VAL A 114 -11.00 -24.19 7.22
CA VAL A 114 -11.50 -25.40 6.55
C VAL A 114 -11.09 -25.48 5.08
N TYR A 115 -10.65 -24.37 4.51
CA TYR A 115 -10.06 -24.30 3.18
C TYR A 115 -9.07 -23.14 3.12
N SER A 116 -7.96 -23.34 2.41
CA SER A 116 -6.95 -22.29 2.27
C SER A 116 -6.14 -22.45 0.99
N LEU A 117 -5.79 -21.30 0.41
CA LEU A 117 -4.83 -21.16 -0.69
C LEU A 117 -3.67 -20.29 -0.27
N PHE A 118 -2.50 -20.57 -0.83
CA PHE A 118 -1.34 -19.69 -0.80
C PHE A 118 -0.67 -19.66 -2.16
N GLU A 119 -0.48 -18.46 -2.72
CA GLU A 119 0.06 -18.24 -4.06
C GLU A 119 -0.62 -19.09 -5.14
N GLY A 120 -1.94 -19.25 -5.02
CA GLY A 120 -2.77 -20.02 -5.98
C GLY A 120 -2.88 -21.52 -5.66
N GLU A 121 -2.03 -22.07 -4.79
CA GLU A 121 -2.00 -23.51 -4.48
C GLU A 121 -2.74 -23.84 -3.18
N GLN A 122 -3.45 -24.98 -3.15
CA GLN A 122 -4.04 -25.50 -1.91
C GLN A 122 -2.97 -25.85 -0.89
N THR A 123 -2.89 -25.03 0.15
CA THR A 123 -1.90 -25.15 1.21
C THR A 123 -2.61 -25.14 2.56
N PRO A 124 -2.32 -26.09 3.47
CA PRO A 124 -2.94 -26.12 4.80
C PRO A 124 -2.39 -25.00 5.68
N LEU A 125 -3.07 -23.85 5.67
CA LEU A 125 -2.72 -22.66 6.45
C LEU A 125 -3.74 -22.41 7.54
N ASP A 126 -3.27 -22.23 8.76
CA ASP A 126 -4.12 -21.77 9.85
C ASP A 126 -4.18 -20.24 9.87
N ALA A 127 -5.39 -19.68 9.95
CA ALA A 127 -5.60 -18.23 9.91
C ALA A 127 -4.86 -17.52 11.05
N ARG A 128 -4.75 -18.14 12.23
CA ARG A 128 -4.09 -17.55 13.41
C ARG A 128 -2.57 -17.66 13.34
N GLN A 129 -2.05 -18.54 12.49
CA GLN A 129 -0.62 -18.67 12.22
C GLN A 129 -0.15 -17.72 11.11
N TRP A 130 -0.99 -17.53 10.10
CA TRP A 130 -0.63 -16.73 8.93
C TRP A 130 -0.94 -15.23 9.09
N LEU A 131 -2.09 -14.89 9.67
CA LEU A 131 -2.45 -13.49 9.90
C LEU A 131 -1.74 -12.94 11.14
N GLN A 132 -1.12 -11.78 10.98
CA GLN A 132 -0.53 -11.05 12.09
C GLN A 132 -1.58 -10.16 12.77
N GLY A 133 -1.51 -10.07 14.10
CA GLY A 133 -2.38 -9.21 14.90
C GLY A 133 -3.52 -9.96 15.60
N ASP A 134 -4.56 -9.22 15.99
CA ASP A 134 -5.71 -9.75 16.72
C ASP A 134 -6.76 -10.34 15.77
N VAL A 135 -6.54 -11.60 15.39
CA VAL A 135 -7.43 -12.36 14.49
C VAL A 135 -8.81 -12.56 15.12
N ASP A 136 -8.90 -12.71 16.44
CA ASP A 136 -10.18 -12.88 17.13
C ASP A 136 -11.03 -11.60 17.05
N ALA A 137 -10.42 -10.43 17.25
CA ALA A 137 -11.11 -9.15 17.05
C ALA A 137 -11.58 -8.98 15.59
N LEU A 138 -10.77 -9.39 14.62
CA LEU A 138 -11.14 -9.34 13.20
C LEU A 138 -12.35 -10.23 12.90
N LEU A 139 -12.35 -11.48 13.38
CA LEU A 139 -13.43 -12.43 13.18
C LEU A 139 -14.73 -11.99 13.87
N ASN A 140 -14.62 -11.45 15.08
CA ASN A 140 -15.76 -10.87 15.79
C ASN A 140 -16.37 -9.69 15.01
N LYS A 141 -15.54 -8.82 14.43
CA LYS A 141 -16.00 -7.70 13.60
C LYS A 141 -16.66 -8.18 12.30
N ALA A 142 -16.10 -9.19 11.64
CA ALA A 142 -16.65 -9.74 10.40
C ALA A 142 -18.01 -10.45 10.59
N ARG A 143 -18.24 -11.03 11.78
CA ARG A 143 -19.50 -11.71 12.14
C ARG A 143 -20.54 -10.79 12.76
N ALA A 144 -20.15 -9.58 13.16
CA ALA A 144 -21.10 -8.61 13.64
C ALA A 144 -22.14 -8.35 12.53
N PRO A 145 -23.44 -8.30 12.86
CA PRO A 145 -24.44 -7.94 11.87
C PRO A 145 -24.06 -6.59 11.24
N GLU A 146 -24.05 -6.51 9.91
CA GLU A 146 -23.94 -5.24 9.21
C GLU A 146 -25.09 -4.35 9.69
N ASN A 147 -24.77 -3.35 10.53
CA ASN A 147 -25.70 -2.28 10.81
C ASN A 147 -25.85 -1.47 9.51
N LYS A 148 -26.89 -1.79 8.75
CA LYS A 148 -27.35 -1.01 7.60
C LYS A 148 -27.90 0.34 8.05
#